data_AF-A0A4Q3LPW8-F1
#
_entry.id   AF-A0A4Q3LPW8-F1
#
_cell.length_a   1.000
_cell.length_b   1.000
_cell.length_c   1.000
_cell.angle_alpha   90.00
_cell.angle_beta   90.00
_cell.angle_gamma   90.00
#
_symmetry.space_group_name_H-M   'P 1'
#
loop_
_entity.id
_entity.type
_entity.pdbx_description
1 polymer ?
#
loop_
_entity_poly.entity_id
_entity_poly.type
_entity_poly.pdbx_seq_one_letter_code
_entity_poly.pdbx_strand_id
1 'polypeptide(L)'
;MVRPSEVLARYELLAGTVAHMVALAADRQWEHLPALDARCAALFGELQAVPAEGLFPRELERMVHLTSRIRGHQETLRQLVQPQFLQLAATLRSVVRDRPPA
;
A
#
# COMPACT_ATOMS: atom_id res chain seq x y z
N MET A 1 -2.41 19.99 -19.26
CA MET A 1 -3.17 18.74 -19.46
C MET A 1 -2.24 17.57 -19.20
N VAL A 2 -2.54 16.76 -18.19
CA VAL A 2 -1.86 15.48 -17.95
C VAL A 2 -2.32 14.51 -19.04
N ARG A 3 -1.40 13.78 -19.65
CA ARG A 3 -1.75 12.83 -20.71
C ARG A 3 -2.33 11.55 -20.08
N PRO A 4 -3.30 10.87 -20.71
CA PRO A 4 -3.81 9.57 -20.27
C PRO A 4 -2.73 8.53 -19.96
N SER A 5 -1.64 8.52 -20.73
CA SER A 5 -0.46 7.69 -20.51
C SER A 5 0.24 7.95 -19.17
N GLU A 6 0.19 9.20 -18.69
CA GLU A 6 0.81 9.63 -17.45
C GLU A 6 -0.02 9.25 -16.22
N VAL A 7 -1.35 9.16 -16.37
CA VAL A 7 -2.25 8.59 -15.35
C VAL A 7 -1.98 7.10 -15.20
N LEU A 8 -1.93 6.38 -16.33
CA LEU A 8 -1.64 4.94 -16.32
C LEU A 8 -0.26 4.63 -15.72
N ALA A 9 0.78 5.39 -16.08
CA ALA A 9 2.10 5.23 -15.51
C ALA A 9 2.12 5.40 -13.98
N ARG A 10 1.29 6.30 -13.43
CA ARG A 10 1.15 6.47 -11.98
C ARG A 10 0.42 5.30 -11.32
N TYR A 11 -0.63 4.77 -11.94
CA TYR A 11 -1.29 3.55 -11.46
C TYR A 11 -0.35 2.34 -11.50
N GLU A 12 0.48 2.20 -12.54
CA GLU A 12 1.52 1.17 -12.63
C GLU A 12 2.55 1.32 -11.51
N LEU A 13 3.01 2.55 -11.26
CA LEU A 13 3.95 2.84 -10.19
C LEU A 13 3.37 2.52 -8.80
N LEU A 14 2.10 2.86 -8.57
CA LEU A 14 1.41 2.53 -7.34
C LEU A 14 1.27 1.01 -7.18
N ALA A 15 0.85 0.29 -8.23
CA ALA A 15 0.76 -1.16 -8.22
C ALA A 15 2.11 -1.82 -7.90
N GLY A 16 3.20 -1.32 -8.49
CA GLY A 16 4.56 -1.79 -8.21
C GLY A 16 5.01 -1.49 -6.77
N THR A 17 4.65 -0.33 -6.24
CA THR A 17 5.00 0.06 -4.87
C THR A 17 4.30 -0.83 -3.84
N VAL A 18 2.99 -1.09 -4.02
CA VAL A 18 2.25 -1.99 -3.11
C VAL A 18 2.74 -3.44 -3.25
N ALA A 19 3.10 -3.89 -4.46
CA ALA A 19 3.71 -5.20 -4.64
C ALA A 19 5.06 -5.32 -3.90
N HIS A 20 5.88 -4.26 -3.90
CA HIS A 20 7.12 -4.22 -3.13
C HIS A 20 6.83 -4.28 -1.61
N MET A 21 5.82 -3.57 -1.11
CA MET A 21 5.42 -3.68 0.30
C MET A 21 5.05 -5.13 0.67
N VAL A 22 4.35 -5.85 -0.20
CA VAL A 22 4.04 -7.27 0.02
C VAL A 22 5.30 -8.11 0.13
N ALA A 23 6.28 -7.90 -0.76
CA ALA A 23 7.55 -8.64 -0.71
C ALA A 23 8.31 -8.39 0.60
N LEU A 24 8.45 -7.13 1.02
CA LEU A 24 9.11 -6.77 2.28
C LEU A 24 8.36 -7.34 3.49
N ALA A 25 7.03 -7.30 3.48
CA ALA A 25 6.21 -7.89 4.54
C ALA A 25 6.36 -9.41 4.62
N ALA A 26 6.46 -10.09 3.47
CA ALA A 26 6.73 -11.53 3.43
C ALA A 26 8.11 -11.87 4.01
N ASP A 27 9.12 -11.05 3.71
CA ASP A 27 10.49 -11.17 4.21
C ASP A 27 10.69 -10.56 5.62
N ARG A 28 9.60 -10.07 6.24
CA ARG A 28 9.59 -9.46 7.59
C ARG A 28 10.49 -8.23 7.74
N GLN A 29 10.76 -7.52 6.66
CA GLN A 29 11.50 -6.26 6.63
C GLN A 29 10.57 -5.08 6.96
N TRP A 30 10.02 -5.11 8.16
CA TRP A 30 8.96 -4.20 8.62
C TRP A 30 9.40 -2.73 8.66
N GLU A 31 10.69 -2.48 8.94
CA GLU A 31 11.31 -1.17 9.03
C GLU A 31 11.24 -0.36 7.73
N HIS A 32 11.09 -1.04 6.59
CA HIS A 32 11.02 -0.42 5.27
C HIS A 32 9.58 -0.08 4.83
N LEU A 33 8.56 -0.68 5.46
CA LEU A 33 7.16 -0.45 5.10
C LEU A 33 6.69 1.01 5.27
N PRO A 34 7.05 1.74 6.35
CA PRO A 34 6.58 3.12 6.53
C PRO A 34 7.03 4.07 5.42
N ALA A 35 8.25 3.91 4.91
CA ALA A 35 8.77 4.74 3.83
C ALA A 35 7.99 4.49 2.51
N LEU A 36 7.62 3.24 2.24
CA LEU A 36 6.79 2.89 1.10
C LEU A 36 5.34 3.34 1.28
N ASP A 37 4.80 3.31 2.49
CA ASP A 37 3.46 3.81 2.79
C ASP A 37 3.35 5.32 2.52
N ALA A 38 4.34 6.11 2.97
CA ALA A 38 4.42 7.53 2.66
C ALA A 38 4.49 7.80 1.14
N ARG A 39 5.23 6.96 0.40
CA ARG A 39 5.29 7.03 -1.07
C ARG A 39 3.94 6.70 -1.70
N CYS A 40 3.24 5.68 -1.22
CA CYS A 40 1.89 5.34 -1.67
C CYS A 40 0.91 6.49 -1.43
N ALA A 41 0.97 7.14 -0.27
CA ALA A 41 0.13 8.29 0.05
C ALA A 41 0.39 9.47 -0.88
N ALA A 42 1.66 9.78 -1.19
CA ALA A 42 2.03 10.81 -2.15
C ALA A 42 1.48 10.51 -3.56
N LEU A 43 1.69 9.29 -4.06
CA LEU A 43 1.18 8.85 -5.36
C LEU A 43 -0.35 8.91 -5.45
N PHE A 44 -1.04 8.56 -4.36
CA PHE A 44 -2.49 8.66 -4.29
C PHE A 44 -2.99 10.11 -4.29
N GLY A 45 -2.28 11.01 -3.59
CA GLY A 45 -2.56 12.46 -3.62
C GLY A 45 -2.38 13.05 -5.02
N GLU A 46 -1.31 12.66 -5.73
CA GLU A 46 -1.09 13.07 -7.12
C GLU A 46 -2.17 12.54 -8.06
N LEU A 47 -2.58 11.27 -7.91
CA LEU A 47 -3.64 10.66 -8.72
C LEU A 47 -4.99 11.37 -8.53
N GLN A 48 -5.34 11.76 -7.30
CA GLN A 48 -6.57 12.51 -7.03
C GLN A 48 -6.59 13.90 -7.68
N ALA A 49 -5.42 14.48 -7.96
CA ALA A 49 -5.31 15.78 -8.61
C ALA A 49 -5.47 15.71 -10.14
N VAL A 50 -5.50 14.53 -10.75
CA VAL A 50 -5.63 14.39 -12.20
C VAL A 50 -7.10 14.29 -12.62
N PRO A 51 -7.59 15.15 -13.53
CA PRO A 51 -8.93 15.02 -14.10
C PRO A 51 -9.06 13.70 -14.87
N ALA A 52 -10.19 13.00 -14.70
CA ALA A 52 -10.49 11.76 -15.42
C ALA A 52 -10.85 11.99 -16.90
N GLU A 53 -10.90 13.25 -17.33
CA GLU A 53 -11.25 13.66 -18.69
C GLU A 53 -10.12 13.33 -19.67
N GLY A 54 -10.43 12.50 -20.67
CA GLY A 54 -9.50 12.15 -21.75
C GLY A 54 -9.00 10.70 -21.75
N LEU A 55 -9.45 9.85 -20.81
CA LEU A 55 -9.19 8.40 -20.86
C LEU A 55 -10.05 7.74 -21.94
N PHE A 56 -9.40 7.12 -22.92
CA PHE A 56 -10.02 6.29 -23.93
C PHE A 56 -10.41 4.92 -23.34
N PRO A 57 -11.35 4.17 -23.95
CA PRO A 57 -11.83 2.90 -23.42
C PRO A 57 -10.74 1.88 -23.03
N ARG A 58 -9.66 1.78 -23.83
CA ARG A 58 -8.51 0.90 -23.53
C ARG A 58 -7.73 1.33 -22.29
N GLU A 59 -7.69 2.62 -22.01
CA GLU A 59 -6.99 3.17 -20.84
C GLU A 59 -7.83 2.98 -19.59
N LEU A 60 -9.15 3.09 -19.70
CA LEU A 60 -10.08 2.72 -18.63
C LEU A 60 -9.96 1.23 -18.26
N GLU A 61 -9.91 0.32 -19.24
CA GLU A 61 -9.70 -1.11 -18.99
C GLU A 61 -8.41 -1.38 -18.22
N ARG A 62 -7.30 -0.75 -18.64
CA ARG A 62 -6.00 -0.87 -17.94
C ARG A 62 -6.07 -0.30 -16.52
N MET A 63 -6.70 0.86 -16.34
CA MET A 63 -6.87 1.46 -15.01
C MET A 63 -7.68 0.56 -14.07
N VAL A 64 -8.75 -0.06 -14.57
CA VAL A 64 -9.55 -1.05 -13.82
C VAL A 64 -8.70 -2.25 -13.43
N HIS A 65 -7.92 -2.80 -14.37
CA HIS A 65 -7.00 -3.90 -14.10
C HIS A 65 -5.95 -3.55 -13.04
N LEU A 66 -5.31 -2.38 -13.14
CA LEU A 66 -4.33 -1.91 -12.16
C LEU A 66 -4.94 -1.69 -10.78
N THR A 67 -6.15 -1.13 -10.72
CA THR A 67 -6.89 -0.95 -9.46
C THR A 67 -7.20 -2.29 -8.80
N SER A 68 -7.63 -3.29 -9.59
CA SER A 68 -7.85 -4.65 -9.09
C SER A 68 -6.57 -5.26 -8.51
N ARG A 69 -5.44 -5.10 -9.19
CA ARG A 69 -4.13 -5.57 -8.69
C ARG A 69 -3.71 -4.89 -7.40
N ILE A 70 -3.85 -3.56 -7.32
CA ILE A 70 -3.54 -2.79 -6.10
C ILE A 70 -4.36 -3.32 -4.91
N ARG A 71 -5.66 -3.52 -5.09
CA ARG A 71 -6.54 -4.07 -4.03
C ARG A 71 -6.12 -5.48 -3.62
N GLY A 72 -5.76 -6.34 -4.57
CA GLY A 72 -5.24 -7.67 -4.28
C GLY A 72 -3.97 -7.61 -3.42
N HIS A 73 -3.01 -6.74 -3.79
CA HIS A 73 -1.78 -6.56 -3.02
C HIS A 73 -2.04 -5.95 -1.62
N GLN A 74 -2.96 -5.00 -1.50
CA GLN A 74 -3.36 -4.44 -0.19
C GLN A 74 -3.97 -5.50 0.73
N GLU A 75 -4.82 -6.38 0.19
CA GLU A 75 -5.40 -7.47 0.97
C GLU A 75 -4.33 -8.47 1.42
N THR A 76 -3.41 -8.86 0.55
CA THR A 76 -2.26 -9.70 0.92
C THR A 76 -1.41 -9.02 1.99
N LEU A 77 -1.10 -7.74 1.83
CA LEU A 77 -0.32 -6.98 2.81
C LEU A 77 -1.03 -6.95 4.17
N ARG A 78 -2.35 -6.72 4.19
CA ARG A 78 -3.16 -6.75 5.42
C ARG A 78 -3.08 -8.11 6.12
N GLN A 79 -3.19 -9.20 5.37
CA GLN A 79 -3.10 -10.57 5.90
C GLN A 79 -1.72 -10.87 6.51
N LEU A 80 -0.65 -10.28 5.97
CA LEU A 80 0.70 -10.43 6.51
C LEU A 80 0.94 -9.55 7.75
N VAL A 81 0.47 -8.31 7.71
CA VAL A 81 0.80 -7.28 8.70
C VAL A 81 -0.10 -7.35 9.94
N GLN A 82 -1.41 -7.58 9.77
CA GLN A 82 -2.38 -7.56 10.87
C GLN A 82 -2.05 -8.57 12.00
N PRO A 83 -1.68 -9.84 11.72
CA PRO A 83 -1.31 -10.78 12.77
C PRO A 83 -0.09 -10.33 13.58
N GLN A 84 0.88 -9.67 12.94
CA GLN A 84 2.10 -9.20 13.61
C GLN A 84 1.79 -8.09 14.61
N PHE A 85 0.90 -7.16 14.25
CA PHE A 85 0.44 -6.12 15.19
C PHE A 85 -0.33 -6.71 16.37
N LEU A 86 -1.18 -7.72 16.14
CA LEU A 86 -1.89 -8.39 17.22
C LEU A 86 -0.93 -9.09 18.18
N GLN A 87 0.08 -9.77 17.64
CA GLN A 87 1.13 -10.43 18.42
C GLN A 87 1.94 -9.40 19.23
N LEU A 88 2.41 -8.32 18.60
CA LEU A 88 3.15 -7.25 19.27
C LEU A 88 2.33 -6.62 20.41
N ALA A 89 1.05 -6.33 20.16
CA ALA A 89 0.16 -5.78 21.19
C ALA A 89 -0.04 -6.77 22.37
N ALA A 90 -0.10 -8.07 22.09
CA ALA A 90 -0.18 -9.09 23.14
C ALA A 90 1.11 -9.13 23.99
N THR A 91 2.28 -9.11 23.35
CA THR A 91 3.58 -9.06 24.03
C THR A 91 3.75 -7.80 24.86
N LEU A 92 3.37 -6.64 24.35
CA LEU A 92 3.45 -5.38 25.12
C LEU A 92 2.54 -5.43 26.35
N ARG A 93 1.33 -5.99 26.23
CA ARG A 93 0.42 -6.15 27.37
C ARG A 93 0.96 -7.09 28.44
N SER A 94 1.68 -8.17 28.07
CA SER A 94 2.29 -9.05 29.07
C SER A 94 3.45 -8.36 29.79
N VAL A 95 4.30 -7.64 29.06
CA VAL A 95 5.43 -6.90 29.65
C VAL A 95 4.97 -5.81 30.63
N VAL A 96 3.91 -5.08 30.29
CA VAL A 96 3.35 -4.05 31.19
C VAL A 96 2.76 -4.69 32.45
N ARG A 97 2.16 -5.88 32.33
CA ARG A 97 1.56 -6.60 33.46
C ARG A 97 2.60 -7.17 34.44
N ASP A 98 3.75 -7.61 33.93
CA ASP A 98 4.83 -8.20 34.74
C ASP A 98 5.78 -7.16 35.35
N ARG A 99 5.54 -5.86 35.13
CA ARG A 99 6.33 -4.79 35.76
C ARG A 99 5.86 -4.60 37.21
N PRO A 100 6.69 -4.90 38.23
CA PRO A 100 6.31 -4.64 39.63
C PRO A 100 6.13 -3.13 39.86
N PRO A 101 5.21 -2.72 40.76
CA PRO A 101 5.08 -1.31 41.13
C PRO A 101 6.40 -0.83 41.75
N ALA A 102 6.85 0.36 41.33
CA ALA A 102 8.01 1.05 41.87
C ALA A 102 7.74 1.58 43.28
#